data_AF-A0A150LGF0-F1
#
_entry.id   AF-A0A150LGF0-F1
#
_cell.length_a   1.000
_cell.length_b   1.000
_cell.length_c   1.000
_cell.angle_alpha   90.00
_cell.angle_beta   90.00
_cell.angle_gamma   90.00
#
_symmetry.space_group_name_H-M   'P 1'
#
loop_
_entity.id
_entity.type
_entity.pdbx_description
1 polymer ?
#
loop_
_entity_poly.entity_id
_entity_poly.type
_entity_poly.pdbx_seq_one_letter_code
_entity_poly.pdbx_strand_id
1 'polypeptide(L)'
;MQFLSVDHHKCFLEIKNQMPDNFNGDLALLSVVYIMASSKQLRKKMDPYMHWIDGFDYEKMFSEETFLPAERVLVKVAVALYDNGVELRFNDVFTELDQNQRQIALNAANYRYDKQDMYKPKDGNLYIN
;
A
#
# COMPACT_ATOMS: atom_id res chain seq x y z
N MET A 1 -4.44 6.55 -9.72
CA MET A 1 -4.07 5.16 -9.36
C MET A 1 -4.42 4.25 -10.54
N GLN A 2 -3.49 3.41 -11.00
CA GLN A 2 -3.72 2.50 -12.14
C GLN A 2 -4.13 1.11 -11.63
N PHE A 3 -5.28 0.57 -12.01
CA PHE A 3 -5.74 -0.75 -11.57
C PHE A 3 -5.47 -1.81 -12.65
N LEU A 4 -5.12 -3.03 -12.23
CA LEU A 4 -4.81 -4.14 -13.15
C LEU A 4 -6.07 -4.82 -13.71
N SER A 5 -7.22 -4.66 -13.06
CA SER A 5 -8.49 -5.22 -13.51
C SER A 5 -9.67 -4.43 -12.94
N VAL A 6 -10.85 -4.64 -13.53
CA VAL A 6 -12.11 -4.10 -13.01
C VAL A 6 -12.39 -4.62 -11.60
N ASP A 7 -12.10 -5.89 -11.33
CA ASP A 7 -12.32 -6.51 -10.02
C ASP A 7 -11.39 -5.92 -8.96
N HIS A 8 -10.14 -5.62 -9.32
CA HIS A 8 -9.21 -4.93 -8.44
C HIS A 8 -9.76 -3.53 -8.08
N HIS A 9 -10.23 -2.76 -9.06
CA HIS A 9 -10.82 -1.45 -8.80
C HIS A 9 -12.08 -1.53 -7.91
N LYS A 10 -12.98 -2.49 -8.16
CA LYS A 10 -14.18 -2.69 -7.34
C LYS A 10 -13.82 -3.03 -5.90
N CYS A 11 -12.91 -3.98 -5.70
CA CYS A 11 -12.45 -4.39 -4.37
C CYS A 11 -11.80 -3.21 -3.64
N PHE A 12 -11.02 -2.38 -4.33
CA PHE A 12 -10.43 -1.17 -3.77
C PHE A 12 -11.50 -0.20 -3.27
N LEU A 13 -12.53 0.08 -4.08
CA LEU A 13 -13.63 0.96 -3.67
C LEU A 13 -14.41 0.40 -2.49
N GLU A 14 -14.66 -0.91 -2.45
CA GLU A 14 -15.34 -1.56 -1.34
C GLU A 14 -14.58 -1.41 -0.01
N ILE A 15 -13.25 -1.57 -0.03
CA ILE A 15 -12.43 -1.40 1.17
C ILE A 15 -12.33 0.10 1.52
N LYS A 16 -12.07 0.96 0.52
CA LYS A 16 -11.96 2.41 0.72
C LYS A 16 -13.23 3.00 1.33
N ASN A 17 -14.42 2.56 0.92
CA ASN A 17 -15.68 3.08 1.45
C ASN A 17 -15.93 2.72 2.93
N GLN A 18 -15.12 1.83 3.52
CA GLN A 18 -15.15 1.54 4.95
C GLN A 18 -14.22 2.46 5.75
N MET A 19 -13.34 3.20 5.08
CA MET A 19 -12.43 4.15 5.71
C MET A 19 -13.22 5.37 6.22
N PRO A 20 -12.95 5.86 7.43
CA PRO A 20 -13.49 7.12 7.92
C PRO A 20 -13.06 8.30 7.04
N ASP A 21 -13.92 9.31 6.92
CA ASP A 21 -13.75 10.42 5.97
C ASP A 21 -12.44 11.20 6.14
N ASN A 22 -11.94 11.30 7.37
CA ASN A 22 -10.67 11.97 7.69
C ASN A 22 -9.44 11.25 7.12
N PHE A 23 -9.56 9.99 6.68
CA PHE A 23 -8.49 9.21 6.07
C PHE A 23 -8.63 9.07 4.54
N ASN A 24 -9.65 9.66 3.93
CA ASN A 24 -9.90 9.53 2.48
C ASN A 24 -8.78 10.08 1.57
N GLY A 25 -7.87 10.90 2.11
CA GLY A 25 -6.68 11.42 1.43
C GLY A 25 -5.36 10.85 1.94
N ASP A 26 -5.39 9.90 2.88
CA ASP A 26 -4.18 9.30 3.44
C ASP A 26 -3.54 8.36 2.41
N LEU A 27 -2.48 8.84 1.75
CA LEU A 27 -1.77 8.08 0.73
C LEU A 27 -1.10 6.81 1.27
N ALA A 28 -0.76 6.75 2.56
CA ALA A 28 -0.20 5.57 3.19
C ALA A 28 -1.26 4.48 3.30
N LEU A 29 -2.40 4.78 3.92
CA LEU A 29 -3.51 3.85 4.05
C LEU A 29 -4.07 3.43 2.70
N LEU A 30 -4.25 4.37 1.76
CA LEU A 30 -4.74 4.06 0.42
C LEU A 30 -3.79 3.16 -0.37
N SER A 31 -2.47 3.24 -0.14
CA SER A 31 -1.51 2.32 -0.75
C SER A 31 -1.62 0.91 -0.19
N VAL A 32 -1.88 0.78 1.12
CA VAL A 32 -2.17 -0.52 1.75
C VAL A 32 -3.47 -1.10 1.18
N VAL A 33 -4.53 -0.30 1.11
CA VAL A 33 -5.84 -0.71 0.56
C VAL A 33 -5.72 -1.16 -0.89
N TYR A 34 -4.91 -0.48 -1.70
CA TYR A 34 -4.61 -0.89 -3.07
C TYR A 34 -3.95 -2.27 -3.14
N ILE A 35 -2.97 -2.56 -2.27
CA ILE A 35 -2.36 -3.88 -2.21
C ILE A 35 -3.36 -4.93 -1.72
N MET A 36 -4.11 -4.65 -0.65
CA MET A 36 -5.15 -5.54 -0.13
C MET A 36 -6.18 -5.91 -1.20
N ALA A 37 -6.57 -4.95 -2.05
CA ALA A 37 -7.53 -5.13 -3.11
C ALA A 37 -7.05 -6.01 -4.27
N SER A 38 -5.75 -6.33 -4.35
CA SER A 38 -5.17 -7.08 -5.46
C SER A 38 -5.59 -8.55 -5.49
N SER A 39 -6.00 -9.12 -4.35
CA SER A 39 -6.53 -10.48 -4.29
C SER A 39 -7.50 -10.68 -3.12
N LYS A 40 -8.52 -11.52 -3.32
CA LYS A 40 -9.50 -11.85 -2.27
C LYS A 40 -8.84 -12.53 -1.07
N GLN A 41 -7.84 -13.38 -1.32
CA GLN A 41 -7.13 -14.10 -0.28
C GLN A 41 -6.28 -13.15 0.57
N LEU A 42 -5.60 -12.20 -0.07
CA LEU A 42 -4.79 -11.19 0.59
C LEU A 42 -5.66 -10.26 1.44
N ARG A 43 -6.78 -9.76 0.87
CA ARG A 43 -7.79 -9.02 1.62
C ARG A 43 -8.24 -9.78 2.86
N LYS A 44 -8.65 -11.04 2.72
CA LYS A 44 -9.14 -11.85 3.85
C LYS A 44 -8.14 -11.94 5.00
N LYS A 45 -6.84 -12.01 4.69
CA LYS A 45 -5.77 -12.09 5.70
C LYS A 45 -5.39 -10.75 6.31
N MET A 46 -5.51 -9.65 5.57
CA MET A 46 -5.09 -8.31 6.04
C MET A 46 -6.22 -7.54 6.74
N ASP A 47 -7.46 -7.69 6.27
CA ASP A 47 -8.64 -6.93 6.74
C ASP A 47 -8.86 -7.00 8.27
N PRO A 48 -8.71 -8.17 8.94
CA PRO A 48 -8.90 -8.26 10.40
C PRO A 48 -7.92 -7.43 11.24
N TYR A 49 -6.78 -7.06 10.65
CA TYR A 49 -5.68 -6.35 11.33
C TYR A 49 -5.63 -4.86 10.96
N MET A 50 -6.51 -4.42 10.06
CA MET A 50 -6.62 -3.03 9.66
C MET A 50 -7.66 -2.32 10.52
N HIS A 51 -7.20 -1.57 11.52
CA HIS A 51 -8.05 -0.74 12.36
C HIS A 51 -7.90 0.71 11.91
N TRP A 52 -8.89 1.27 11.20
CA TRP A 52 -8.74 2.60 10.60
C TRP A 52 -8.35 3.71 11.57
N ILE A 53 -8.77 3.60 12.83
CA ILE A 53 -8.48 4.56 13.90
C ILE A 53 -7.21 4.17 14.67
N ASP A 54 -7.06 2.87 14.99
CA ASP A 54 -6.00 2.37 15.87
C ASP A 54 -4.72 1.96 15.13
N GLY A 55 -4.76 1.92 13.79
CA GLY A 55 -3.64 1.60 12.91
C GLY A 55 -3.69 0.19 12.31
N PHE A 56 -2.56 -0.22 11.72
CA PHE A 56 -2.40 -1.53 11.10
C PHE A 56 -1.56 -2.44 12.00
N ASP A 57 -2.19 -3.45 12.64
CA ASP A 57 -1.50 -4.41 13.52
C ASP A 57 -0.82 -5.53 12.70
N TYR A 58 0.20 -5.14 11.94
CA TYR A 58 0.89 -6.06 11.04
C TYR A 58 1.79 -7.06 11.77
N GLU A 59 2.28 -6.73 12.98
CA GLU A 59 3.08 -7.66 13.77
C GLU A 59 2.25 -8.88 14.15
N LYS A 60 1.04 -8.64 14.66
CA LYS A 60 0.10 -9.72 14.97
C LYS A 60 -0.30 -10.48 13.70
N MET A 61 -0.60 -9.78 12.61
CA MET A 61 -0.89 -10.42 11.32
C MET A 61 0.22 -11.37 10.88
N PHE A 62 1.50 -10.98 10.93
CA PHE A 62 2.60 -11.86 10.56
C PHE A 62 2.76 -13.05 11.50
N SER A 63 2.33 -12.92 12.76
CA SER A 63 2.39 -14.01 13.74
C SER A 63 1.25 -15.03 13.58
N GLU A 64 0.06 -14.59 13.15
CA GLU A 64 -1.15 -15.41 13.10
C GLU A 64 -1.44 -15.96 11.69
N GLU A 65 -1.11 -15.20 10.63
CA GLU A 65 -1.42 -15.56 9.26
C GLU A 65 -0.28 -16.30 8.56
N THR A 66 -0.63 -17.36 7.83
CA THR A 66 0.32 -18.05 6.94
C THR A 66 0.22 -17.49 5.53
N PHE A 67 1.28 -16.83 5.09
CA PHE A 67 1.40 -16.27 3.74
C PHE A 67 2.22 -17.15 2.80
N LEU A 68 1.75 -17.28 1.55
CA LEU A 68 2.61 -17.76 0.46
C LEU A 68 3.76 -16.76 0.23
N PRO A 69 4.91 -17.18 -0.35
CA PRO A 69 6.06 -16.30 -0.53
C PRO A 69 5.73 -14.96 -1.21
N ALA A 70 5.03 -15.01 -2.34
CA ALA A 70 4.61 -13.81 -3.07
C ALA A 70 3.64 -12.91 -2.26
N GLU A 71 2.67 -13.53 -1.55
CA GLU A 71 1.76 -12.78 -0.68
C GLU A 71 2.54 -12.07 0.43
N ARG A 72 3.47 -12.78 1.08
CA ARG A 72 4.30 -12.24 2.16
C ARG A 72 5.08 -11.02 1.68
N VAL A 73 5.63 -11.06 0.47
CA VAL A 73 6.33 -9.91 -0.13
C VAL A 73 5.38 -8.75 -0.39
N LEU A 74 4.18 -8.98 -0.93
CA LEU A 74 3.17 -7.92 -1.11
C LEU A 74 2.75 -7.28 0.23
N VAL A 75 2.54 -8.10 1.27
CA VAL A 75 2.21 -7.60 2.61
C VAL A 75 3.37 -6.76 3.16
N LYS A 76 4.62 -7.23 3.01
CA LYS A 76 5.79 -6.45 3.40
C LYS A 76 5.87 -5.11 2.67
N VAL A 77 5.56 -5.08 1.37
CA VAL A 77 5.45 -3.82 0.62
C VAL A 77 4.39 -2.91 1.24
N ALA A 78 3.20 -3.43 1.55
CA ALA A 78 2.13 -2.64 2.17
C ALA A 78 2.57 -2.02 3.50
N VAL A 79 3.17 -2.82 4.39
CA VAL A 79 3.67 -2.32 5.69
C VAL A 79 4.80 -1.32 5.50
N ALA A 80 5.73 -1.58 4.58
CA ALA A 80 6.80 -0.64 4.28
C ALA A 80 6.27 0.72 3.79
N LEU A 81 5.21 0.74 2.97
CA LEU A 81 4.57 1.98 2.50
C LEU A 81 3.75 2.70 3.57
N TYR A 82 3.27 1.95 4.57
CA TYR A 82 2.50 2.48 5.68
C TYR A 82 3.40 3.23 6.68
N ASP A 83 4.37 2.54 7.28
CA ASP A 83 5.19 3.07 8.38
C ASP A 83 6.67 2.62 8.38
N ASN A 84 7.11 1.86 7.36
CA ASN A 84 8.44 1.22 7.33
C ASN A 84 8.70 0.20 8.45
N GLY A 85 7.64 -0.40 9.03
CA GLY A 85 7.74 -1.35 10.15
C GLY A 85 8.39 -2.69 9.86
N VAL A 86 8.77 -2.99 8.62
CA VAL A 86 9.35 -4.28 8.22
C VAL A 86 10.55 -4.13 7.30
N GLU A 87 11.50 -5.07 7.41
CA GLU A 87 12.55 -5.24 6.43
C GLU A 87 11.97 -5.87 5.15
N LEU A 88 11.80 -5.03 4.13
CA LEU A 88 11.57 -5.43 2.75
C LEU A 88 12.90 -5.40 1.99
N ARG A 89 13.36 -6.56 1.52
CA ARG A 89 14.50 -6.61 0.60
C ARG A 89 13.98 -6.35 -0.80
N PHE A 90 14.54 -5.33 -1.45
CA PHE A 90 14.14 -4.95 -2.80
C PHE A 90 14.23 -6.12 -3.79
N ASN A 91 15.23 -7.00 -3.62
CA ASN A 91 15.39 -8.19 -4.46
C ASN A 91 14.17 -9.14 -4.40
N ASP A 92 13.55 -9.29 -3.23
CA ASP A 92 12.39 -10.18 -3.04
C ASP A 92 11.20 -9.75 -3.92
N VAL A 93 11.07 -8.45 -4.20
CA VAL A 93 10.04 -7.91 -5.11
C VAL A 93 10.24 -8.42 -6.53
N PHE A 94 11.47 -8.67 -6.97
CA PHE A 94 11.76 -9.14 -8.34
C PHE A 94 11.86 -10.65 -8.45
N THR A 95 12.23 -11.35 -7.38
CA THR A 95 12.38 -12.80 -7.39
C THR A 95 11.11 -13.55 -7.02
N GLU A 96 10.30 -13.03 -6.09
CA GLU A 96 9.13 -13.75 -5.56
C GLU A 96 7.81 -13.36 -6.21
N LEU A 97 7.70 -12.12 -6.70
CA LEU A 97 6.46 -11.63 -7.31
C LEU A 97 6.44 -11.89 -8.80
N ASP A 98 5.29 -12.29 -9.34
CA ASP A 98 5.06 -12.33 -10.79
C ASP A 98 4.92 -10.92 -11.39
N GLN A 99 4.77 -10.82 -12.71
CA GLN A 99 4.66 -9.53 -13.40
C GLN A 99 3.51 -8.66 -12.90
N ASN A 100 2.33 -9.24 -12.65
CA ASN A 100 1.16 -8.50 -12.20
C ASN A 100 1.37 -8.04 -10.76
N GLN A 101 1.85 -8.92 -9.89
CA GLN A 101 2.13 -8.61 -8.49
C GLN A 101 3.21 -7.52 -8.35
N ARG A 102 4.27 -7.56 -9.19
CA ARG A 102 5.24 -6.46 -9.27
C ARG A 102 4.60 -5.15 -9.66
N GLN A 103 3.71 -5.16 -10.66
CA GLN A 103 3.00 -3.94 -11.08
C GLN A 103 2.10 -3.41 -9.96
N ILE A 104 1.47 -4.27 -9.15
CA ILE A 104 0.75 -3.86 -7.93
C ILE A 104 1.68 -3.13 -6.97
N ALA A 105 2.82 -3.75 -6.61
CA ALA A 105 3.78 -3.16 -5.68
C ALA A 105 4.29 -1.79 -6.16
N LEU A 106 4.66 -1.69 -7.45
CA LEU A 106 5.14 -0.44 -8.06
C LEU A 106 4.05 0.63 -8.13
N ASN A 107 2.82 0.27 -8.49
CA ASN A 107 1.71 1.22 -8.55
C ASN A 107 1.33 1.73 -7.15
N ALA A 108 1.38 0.88 -6.13
CA ALA A 108 1.19 1.27 -4.74
C ALA A 108 2.28 2.27 -4.30
N ALA A 109 3.55 1.96 -4.58
CA ALA A 109 4.66 2.85 -4.25
C ALA A 109 4.58 4.19 -4.99
N ASN A 110 4.30 4.16 -6.30
CA ASN A 110 4.09 5.37 -7.09
C ASN A 110 2.94 6.21 -6.55
N TYR A 111 1.90 5.59 -6.01
CA TYR A 111 0.79 6.31 -5.41
C TYR A 111 1.16 6.91 -4.04
N ARG A 112 1.86 6.15 -3.19
CA ARG A 112 2.33 6.61 -1.88
C ARG A 112 3.23 7.84 -2.00
N TYR A 113 4.11 7.80 -2.99
CA TYR A 113 5.17 8.78 -3.24
C TYR A 113 4.89 9.62 -4.48
N ASP A 114 3.62 9.73 -4.89
CA ASP A 114 3.25 10.42 -6.12
C ASP A 114 3.86 11.81 -6.10
N LYS A 115 4.61 12.11 -7.17
CA LYS A 115 5.61 13.18 -7.20
C LYS A 115 4.96 14.51 -6.79
N GLN A 116 5.23 14.97 -5.56
CA GLN A 116 5.53 16.38 -5.43
C GLN A 116 6.79 16.57 -6.26
N ASP A 117 6.59 17.12 -7.46
CA ASP A 117 7.65 17.49 -8.36
C ASP A 117 8.71 18.25 -7.55
N MET A 118 9.86 17.62 -7.30
CA MET A 118 10.95 18.22 -6.51
C MET A 118 11.49 19.50 -7.16
N TYR A 119 11.06 19.77 -8.40
CA TYR A 119 11.34 20.95 -9.19
C TYR A 119 10.16 21.93 -9.31
N LYS A 120 9.00 21.66 -8.70
CA LYS A 120 7.97 22.70 -8.55
C LYS A 120 8.50 23.73 -7.56
N PRO A 121 8.72 24.99 -7.98
CA PRO A 121 9.04 26.03 -7.03
C PRO A 121 7.89 26.10 -6.03
N LYS A 122 8.21 25.92 -4.74
CA LYS A 122 7.29 26.38 -3.70
C LYS A 122 7.23 27.88 -3.88
N ASP A 123 6.05 28.43 -4.18
CA ASP A 123 5.82 29.87 -4.14
C ASP A 123 6.25 30.38 -2.76
N GLY A 124 7.46 30.90 -2.72
CA GLY A 124 8.24 31.09 -1.52
C GLY A 124 9.40 31.95 -1.93
N ASN A 125 9.14 33.25 -1.94
CA ASN A 125 10.11 34.31 -2.19
C ASN A 125 11.41 34.03 -1.43
N LEU A 126 12.40 33.49 -2.12
CA LEU A 126 13.79 33.57 -1.69
C LEU A 126 14.30 34.95 -2.10
N TYR A 127 13.99 35.95 -1.27
CA TYR A 127 14.79 37.16 -1.25
C TYR A 127 16.19 36.78 -0.78
N ILE A 128 17.16 36.87 -1.67
CA ILE A 128 18.57 36.86 -1.33
C ILE A 128 18.98 38.34 -1.32
N ASN A 129 19.40 38.82 -0.14
CA ASN A 129 19.95 40.16 0.09
C ASN A 129 21.21 40.41 -0.74
#